data_AF-A0AAW6RIS4-F1
#
_entry.id   AF-A0AAW6RIS4-F1
#
_cell.length_a   1.000
_cell.length_b   1.000
_cell.length_c   1.000
_cell.angle_alpha   90.00
_cell.angle_beta   90.00
_cell.angle_gamma   90.00
#
_symmetry.space_group_name_H-M   'P 1'
#
loop_
_entity.id
_entity.type
_entity.pdbx_description
1 polymer ?
#
loop_
_entity_poly.entity_id
_entity_poly.type
_entity_poly.pdbx_seq_one_letter_code
_entity_poly.pdbx_strand_id
1 'polypeptide(L)'
;MGVSVPSYSCMAYMPASKWGEATERESQSIKPMEGDADRSAKVDGAVEKIRDKMHSSFFNPVTNQDLRDVQSTIAGLPNEDASAVVCELSESELRRMADQVNDSFLFGGLGGEEKQAFFDTLAQKLDGEQLARMTNAFERNSLASTEDVNALGRSIAKHASDDVKLECIKALQGRNELSDQSSVIGFDFGFFLSVSVTKKMSDPQAQVAAQVIASMGDAMAEQTLGLLRSKNLDAVIKGSADPTFSTDTILLPIKKYEAVSFQKLMQTVAKTKNADLKARIFDSAASVLKDAESKNFLVSRRVDAAAMRKGMYDILMSDVNGVITELARNKKTLSGTAMAIYAKSAINAKEYERLGDIQVRLALGNDLKGDHVKLFNSPDQDYMHARNSGYFAGAIGAAVTSISSDVNKQAEIVNALISSAATAVGAVLPPVGSAVAGVGATASGLVVKAVYDQVVSNKSDAVTKLQEASLPFASKRVLQNEEHDLELAAKSPAFSQFEDTWSWTKEHAKP
;
A
#
# COMPACT_ATOMS: atom_id res chain seq x y z
N MET A 1 1.76 54.22 -8.70
CA MET A 1 2.18 53.25 -9.74
C MET A 1 3.31 52.43 -9.14
N GLY A 2 2.98 51.39 -8.38
CA GLY A 2 3.96 50.46 -7.83
C GLY A 2 4.07 49.30 -8.79
N VAL A 3 5.25 49.15 -9.41
CA VAL A 3 5.58 48.00 -10.25
C VAL A 3 5.62 46.78 -9.34
N SER A 4 4.68 45.85 -9.55
CA SER A 4 4.73 44.53 -8.94
C SER A 4 5.94 43.81 -9.49
N VAL A 5 6.97 43.62 -8.65
CA VAL A 5 8.12 42.78 -8.99
C VAL A 5 7.63 41.34 -8.93
N PRO A 6 7.81 40.51 -9.99
CA PRO A 6 7.48 39.10 -9.95
C PRO A 6 8.22 38.43 -8.80
N SER A 7 7.52 37.61 -8.01
CA SER A 7 8.15 36.95 -6.88
C SER A 7 9.19 35.95 -7.43
N TYR A 8 10.46 36.17 -7.10
CA TYR A 8 11.61 35.32 -7.46
C TYR A 8 11.54 33.88 -6.89
N SER A 9 10.39 33.45 -6.36
CA SER A 9 10.24 32.15 -5.71
C SER A 9 9.99 30.99 -6.69
N CYS A 10 9.54 31.25 -7.91
CA CYS A 10 9.20 30.19 -8.90
C CYS A 10 10.37 29.81 -9.85
N MET A 11 11.44 30.61 -9.99
CA MET A 11 12.57 30.27 -10.89
C MET A 11 13.63 29.32 -10.29
N ALA A 12 13.51 28.92 -9.02
CA ALA A 12 14.57 28.18 -8.32
C ALA A 12 14.60 26.66 -8.56
N TYR A 13 13.70 26.09 -9.38
CA TYR A 13 13.64 24.65 -9.63
C TYR A 13 13.80 24.30 -11.11
N MET A 14 15.04 24.43 -11.60
CA MET A 14 15.49 23.67 -12.77
C MET A 14 16.09 22.32 -12.30
N PRO A 15 15.85 21.21 -13.01
CA PRO A 15 16.40 19.90 -12.66
C PRO A 15 17.94 19.93 -12.68
N ALA A 16 18.55 19.26 -11.69
CA ALA A 16 20.00 19.23 -11.45
C ALA A 16 20.83 18.74 -12.66
N SER A 17 20.21 18.10 -13.65
CA SER A 17 20.84 17.64 -14.89
C SER A 17 21.34 18.77 -15.80
N LYS A 18 20.92 20.03 -15.58
CA LYS A 18 21.37 21.19 -16.37
C LYS A 18 22.51 22.01 -15.75
N TRP A 19 22.92 21.74 -14.52
CA TRP A 19 24.04 22.48 -13.90
C TRP A 19 25.41 22.08 -14.45
N GLY A 20 25.54 20.89 -15.05
CA GLY A 20 26.82 20.34 -15.52
C GLY A 20 27.38 20.96 -16.81
N GLU A 21 26.58 21.68 -17.60
CA GLU A 21 27.03 22.29 -18.86
C GLU A 21 27.30 23.81 -18.75
N ALA A 22 26.94 24.45 -17.64
CA ALA A 22 27.03 25.90 -17.50
C ALA A 22 28.35 26.42 -16.86
N THR A 23 29.18 25.55 -16.30
CA THR A 23 30.38 25.96 -15.54
C THR A 23 31.65 26.17 -16.39
N GLU A 24 31.59 26.04 -17.72
CA GLU A 24 32.78 26.17 -18.58
C GLU A 24 32.72 27.28 -19.64
N ARG A 25 31.74 28.20 -19.60
CA ARG A 25 31.79 29.42 -20.41
C ARG A 25 31.85 30.66 -19.53
N GLU A 26 33.09 31.07 -19.24
CA GLU A 26 33.44 32.33 -18.61
C GLU A 26 32.82 33.55 -19.35
N SER A 27 32.24 34.44 -18.54
CA SER A 27 32.42 35.89 -18.62
C SER A 27 32.20 36.57 -19.99
N GLN A 28 30.95 36.54 -20.49
CA GLN A 28 30.47 37.59 -21.41
C GLN A 28 29.15 38.17 -20.91
N SER A 29 29.13 39.50 -20.80
CA SER A 29 28.00 40.41 -20.56
C SER A 29 26.61 39.76 -20.75
N ILE A 30 25.87 39.55 -19.66
CA ILE A 30 24.49 39.08 -19.69
C ILE A 30 23.62 40.21 -20.27
N LYS A 31 23.45 40.22 -21.60
CA LYS A 31 22.22 40.73 -22.19
C LYS A 31 21.11 39.79 -21.71
N PRO A 32 19.94 40.29 -21.26
CA PRO A 32 18.77 39.43 -21.06
C PRO A 32 18.56 38.68 -22.38
N MET A 33 18.59 37.35 -22.34
CA MET A 33 18.34 36.56 -23.54
C MET A 33 16.94 36.93 -24.04
N GLU A 34 16.85 37.36 -25.29
CA GLU A 34 15.62 37.83 -25.96
C GLU A 34 14.46 36.83 -25.85
N GLY A 35 14.77 35.54 -25.58
CA GLY A 35 13.79 34.48 -25.31
C GLY A 35 13.15 34.49 -23.91
N ASP A 36 13.82 34.98 -22.87
CA ASP A 36 13.25 34.99 -21.51
C ASP A 36 12.20 36.10 -21.33
N ALA A 37 12.42 37.25 -21.98
CA ALA A 37 11.46 38.35 -21.98
C ALA A 37 10.18 38.00 -22.78
N ASP A 38 10.32 37.33 -23.92
CA ASP A 38 9.18 36.87 -24.73
C ASP A 38 8.40 35.75 -24.02
N ARG A 39 9.10 34.87 -23.31
CA ARG A 39 8.49 33.83 -22.46
C ARG A 39 7.72 34.43 -21.29
N SER A 40 8.32 35.39 -20.56
CA SER A 40 7.64 36.09 -19.46
C SER A 40 6.37 36.78 -19.95
N ALA A 41 6.43 37.49 -21.09
CA ALA A 41 5.26 38.17 -21.66
C ALA A 41 4.14 37.19 -22.06
N LYS A 42 4.49 35.99 -22.55
CA LYS A 42 3.52 34.93 -22.85
C LYS A 42 2.85 34.37 -21.59
N VAL A 43 3.62 34.13 -20.53
CA VAL A 43 3.10 33.68 -19.24
C VAL A 43 2.18 34.75 -18.64
N ASP A 44 2.61 36.01 -18.59
CA ASP A 44 1.83 37.13 -18.06
C ASP A 44 0.51 37.31 -18.82
N GLY A 45 0.54 37.26 -20.16
CA GLY A 45 -0.66 37.35 -20.98
C GLY A 45 -1.62 36.17 -20.79
N ALA A 46 -1.11 34.96 -20.56
CA ALA A 46 -1.93 33.80 -20.25
C ALA A 46 -2.55 33.89 -18.85
N VAL A 47 -1.80 34.37 -17.85
CA VAL A 47 -2.30 34.63 -16.48
C VAL A 47 -3.41 35.67 -16.50
N GLU A 48 -3.23 36.79 -17.21
CA GLU A 48 -4.24 37.84 -17.35
C GLU A 48 -5.51 37.30 -18.01
N LYS A 49 -5.37 36.53 -19.10
CA LYS A 49 -6.50 35.90 -19.77
C LYS A 49 -7.25 34.93 -18.84
N ILE A 50 -6.55 34.13 -18.03
CA ILE A 50 -7.20 33.24 -17.05
C ILE A 50 -7.90 34.06 -15.98
N ARG A 51 -7.27 35.10 -15.43
CA ARG A 51 -7.89 35.98 -14.42
C ARG A 51 -9.16 36.64 -14.94
N ASP A 52 -9.13 37.17 -16.15
CA ASP A 52 -10.28 37.79 -16.81
C ASP A 52 -11.43 36.80 -16.98
N LYS A 53 -11.12 35.58 -17.44
CA LYS A 53 -12.10 34.50 -17.64
C LYS A 53 -12.66 33.95 -16.33
N MET A 54 -11.86 33.98 -15.27
CA MET A 54 -12.25 33.56 -13.92
C MET A 54 -12.91 34.67 -13.09
N HIS A 55 -13.03 35.89 -13.63
CA HIS A 55 -13.62 37.01 -12.92
C HIS A 55 -15.15 36.94 -12.96
N SER A 56 -15.76 36.27 -11.97
CA SER A 56 -17.20 36.42 -11.73
C SER A 56 -17.54 37.78 -11.10
N SER A 57 -18.66 38.36 -11.56
CA SER A 57 -19.37 39.49 -10.95
C SER A 57 -20.86 39.17 -10.92
N PHE A 58 -21.66 39.90 -10.13
CA PHE A 58 -23.12 39.67 -10.01
C PHE A 58 -23.86 39.66 -11.36
N PHE A 59 -23.33 40.32 -12.39
CA PHE A 59 -23.90 40.39 -13.74
C PHE A 59 -23.13 39.58 -14.80
N ASN A 60 -22.04 38.90 -14.43
CA ASN A 60 -21.24 38.05 -15.32
C ASN A 60 -20.74 36.81 -14.56
N PRO A 61 -21.55 35.75 -14.43
CA PRO A 61 -21.09 34.49 -13.87
C PRO A 61 -20.07 33.83 -14.81
N VAL A 62 -19.09 33.08 -14.27
CA VAL A 62 -18.17 32.30 -15.11
C VAL A 62 -18.99 31.22 -15.81
N THR A 63 -18.82 31.12 -17.13
CA THR A 63 -19.56 30.15 -17.94
C THR A 63 -18.72 28.90 -18.22
N ASN A 64 -19.38 27.82 -18.64
CA ASN A 64 -18.69 26.60 -19.10
C ASN A 64 -17.74 26.92 -20.29
N GLN A 65 -18.11 27.89 -21.16
CA GLN A 65 -17.21 28.35 -22.23
C GLN A 65 -15.94 29.03 -21.70
N ASP A 66 -16.03 29.79 -20.60
CA ASP A 66 -14.85 30.40 -20.00
C ASP A 66 -13.90 29.34 -19.41
N LEU A 67 -14.44 28.28 -18.82
CA LEU A 67 -13.65 27.14 -18.34
C LEU A 67 -12.99 26.36 -19.49
N ARG A 68 -13.69 26.17 -20.62
CA ARG A 68 -13.10 25.60 -21.85
C ARG A 68 -12.01 26.51 -22.43
N ASP A 69 -12.17 27.83 -22.37
CA ASP A 69 -11.16 28.79 -22.82
C ASP A 69 -9.92 28.75 -21.91
N VAL A 70 -10.09 28.61 -20.60
CA VAL A 70 -8.99 28.37 -19.64
C VAL A 70 -8.27 27.07 -19.95
N GLN A 71 -9.02 25.98 -20.14
CA GLN A 71 -8.46 24.68 -20.54
C GLN A 71 -7.66 24.80 -21.84
N SER A 72 -8.22 25.42 -22.87
CA SER A 72 -7.58 25.61 -24.16
C SER A 72 -6.32 26.45 -24.06
N THR A 73 -6.33 27.48 -23.20
CA THR A 73 -5.16 28.31 -22.93
C THR A 73 -4.03 27.48 -22.31
N ILE A 74 -4.32 26.65 -21.29
CA ILE A 74 -3.33 25.76 -20.67
C ILE A 74 -2.85 24.69 -21.66
N ALA A 75 -3.77 24.08 -22.42
CA ALA A 75 -3.45 23.03 -23.39
C ALA A 75 -2.53 23.52 -24.52
N GLY A 76 -2.71 24.77 -24.95
CA GLY A 76 -1.92 25.41 -25.99
C GLY A 76 -0.50 25.81 -25.59
N LEU A 77 -0.19 25.80 -24.29
CA LEU A 77 1.13 26.16 -23.78
C LEU A 77 2.09 24.96 -23.73
N PRO A 78 3.40 25.19 -23.88
CA PRO A 78 4.43 24.25 -23.43
C PRO A 78 4.27 23.93 -21.93
N ASN A 79 4.66 22.73 -21.50
CA ASN A 79 4.45 22.28 -20.12
C ASN A 79 5.07 23.22 -19.06
N GLU A 80 6.28 23.70 -19.33
CA GLU A 80 6.95 24.62 -18.40
C GLU A 80 6.20 25.97 -18.30
N ASP A 81 5.62 26.47 -19.39
CA ASP A 81 4.87 27.73 -19.41
C ASP A 81 3.49 27.56 -18.77
N ALA A 82 2.82 26.44 -19.04
CA ALA A 82 1.57 26.07 -18.38
C ALA A 82 1.76 26.00 -16.85
N SER A 83 2.87 25.42 -16.39
CA SER A 83 3.21 25.34 -14.97
C SER A 83 3.55 26.71 -14.38
N ALA A 84 4.31 27.55 -15.11
CA ALA A 84 4.60 28.92 -14.69
C ALA A 84 3.32 29.76 -14.55
N VAL A 85 2.38 29.65 -15.48
CA VAL A 85 1.06 30.30 -15.41
C VAL A 85 0.32 29.91 -14.13
N VAL A 86 0.30 28.61 -13.78
CA VAL A 86 -0.33 28.15 -12.53
C VAL A 86 0.47 28.58 -11.29
N CYS A 87 1.80 28.70 -11.37
CA CYS A 87 2.66 29.22 -10.30
C CYS A 87 2.25 30.65 -9.91
N GLU A 88 1.95 31.50 -10.90
CA GLU A 88 1.55 32.91 -10.70
C GLU A 88 0.12 33.08 -10.18
N LEU A 89 -0.72 32.04 -10.24
CA LEU A 89 -2.04 32.05 -9.62
C LEU A 89 -1.91 31.82 -8.10
N SER A 90 -2.56 32.67 -7.32
CA SER A 90 -2.68 32.52 -5.87
C SER A 90 -3.54 31.31 -5.50
N GLU A 91 -3.37 30.79 -4.28
CA GLU A 91 -4.21 29.70 -3.75
C GLU A 91 -5.71 30.04 -3.78
N SER A 92 -6.07 31.32 -3.56
CA SER A 92 -7.46 31.78 -3.70
C SER A 92 -7.98 31.73 -5.13
N GLU A 93 -7.14 32.04 -6.12
CA GLU A 93 -7.52 31.97 -7.54
C GLU A 93 -7.67 30.51 -7.99
N LEU A 94 -6.77 29.62 -7.54
CA LEU A 94 -6.88 28.18 -7.79
C LEU A 94 -8.14 27.60 -7.15
N ARG A 95 -8.46 28.00 -5.92
CA ARG A 95 -9.69 27.59 -5.23
C ARG A 95 -10.93 28.06 -5.97
N ARG A 96 -10.95 29.31 -6.44
CA ARG A 96 -12.05 29.84 -7.26
C ARG A 96 -12.21 29.05 -8.55
N MET A 97 -11.09 28.70 -9.20
CA MET A 97 -11.11 27.83 -10.39
C MET A 97 -11.72 26.47 -10.09
N ALA A 98 -11.30 25.82 -9.01
CA ALA A 98 -11.87 24.56 -8.58
C ALA A 98 -13.37 24.65 -8.27
N ASP A 99 -13.80 25.72 -7.60
CA ASP A 99 -15.21 25.95 -7.28
C ASP A 99 -16.07 26.09 -8.56
N GLN A 100 -15.58 26.82 -9.57
CA GLN A 100 -16.30 26.97 -10.85
C GLN A 100 -16.33 25.67 -11.67
N VAL A 101 -15.27 24.85 -11.62
CA VAL A 101 -15.27 23.52 -12.25
C VAL A 101 -16.29 22.58 -11.59
N ASN A 102 -16.61 22.80 -10.31
CA ASN A 102 -17.54 21.96 -9.53
C ASN A 102 -18.99 22.48 -9.50
N ASP A 103 -19.24 23.76 -9.80
CA ASP A 103 -20.59 24.33 -9.73
C ASP A 103 -21.58 23.60 -10.67
N SER A 104 -22.68 23.11 -10.10
CA SER A 104 -23.64 22.25 -10.80
C SER A 104 -24.22 22.90 -12.07
N PHE A 105 -24.50 22.06 -13.07
CA PHE A 105 -25.06 22.30 -14.42
C PHE A 105 -26.03 23.49 -14.62
N LEU A 106 -26.73 23.95 -13.57
CA LEU A 106 -27.67 25.08 -13.63
C LEU A 106 -27.00 26.47 -13.58
N PHE A 107 -25.73 26.60 -13.16
CA PHE A 107 -25.07 27.90 -12.99
C PHE A 107 -23.66 28.04 -13.58
N GLY A 108 -23.05 27.01 -14.19
CA GLY A 108 -21.86 27.22 -15.04
C GLY A 108 -20.70 26.21 -15.03
N GLY A 109 -20.77 25.06 -14.34
CA GLY A 109 -19.63 24.11 -14.32
C GLY A 109 -19.51 23.18 -15.52
N LEU A 110 -18.41 22.41 -15.52
CA LEU A 110 -18.09 21.41 -16.54
C LEU A 110 -18.91 20.12 -16.34
N GLY A 111 -19.42 19.56 -17.44
CA GLY A 111 -20.03 18.23 -17.45
C GLY A 111 -19.00 17.12 -17.26
N GLY A 112 -19.44 15.88 -17.04
CA GLY A 112 -18.55 14.75 -16.68
C GLY A 112 -17.37 14.52 -17.64
N GLU A 113 -17.62 14.51 -18.96
CA GLU A 113 -16.55 14.33 -19.96
C GLU A 113 -15.62 15.55 -20.06
N GLU A 114 -16.18 16.76 -19.99
CA GLU A 114 -15.42 18.02 -20.07
C GLU A 114 -14.52 18.19 -18.85
N LYS A 115 -15.04 17.86 -17.67
CA LYS A 115 -14.31 17.89 -16.41
C LYS A 115 -13.17 16.88 -16.42
N GLN A 116 -13.41 15.68 -16.94
CA GLN A 116 -12.34 14.70 -17.13
C GLN A 116 -11.28 15.20 -18.12
N ALA A 117 -11.66 15.81 -19.23
CA ALA A 117 -10.73 16.39 -20.19
C ALA A 117 -9.91 17.55 -19.59
N PHE A 118 -10.53 18.35 -18.72
CA PHE A 118 -9.85 19.39 -17.95
C PHE A 118 -8.78 18.78 -17.05
N PHE A 119 -9.13 17.77 -16.24
CA PHE A 119 -8.17 17.07 -15.37
C PHE A 119 -7.04 16.37 -16.15
N ASP A 120 -7.35 15.74 -17.28
CA ASP A 120 -6.36 15.14 -18.16
C ASP A 120 -5.40 16.19 -18.71
N THR A 121 -5.90 17.38 -19.07
CA THR A 121 -5.08 18.51 -19.54
C THR A 121 -4.12 18.97 -18.44
N LEU A 122 -4.62 19.15 -17.21
CA LEU A 122 -3.77 19.55 -16.09
C LEU A 122 -2.68 18.51 -15.83
N ALA A 123 -3.04 17.22 -15.79
CA ALA A 123 -2.11 16.13 -15.56
C ALA A 123 -1.02 16.00 -16.64
N GLN A 124 -1.31 16.40 -17.89
CA GLN A 124 -0.34 16.36 -19.00
C GLN A 124 0.61 17.56 -19.00
N LYS A 125 0.15 18.71 -18.49
CA LYS A 125 0.81 20.01 -18.70
C LYS A 125 1.52 20.53 -17.47
N LEU A 126 1.00 20.27 -16.27
CA LEU A 126 1.52 20.84 -15.04
C LEU A 126 2.65 19.99 -14.44
N ASP A 127 3.61 20.66 -13.80
CA ASP A 127 4.62 20.03 -12.95
C ASP A 127 4.02 19.49 -11.64
N GLY A 128 4.83 18.74 -10.88
CA GLY A 128 4.33 18.07 -9.67
C GLY A 128 3.89 19.03 -8.57
N GLU A 129 4.57 20.16 -8.40
CA GLU A 129 4.23 21.16 -7.38
C GLU A 129 2.88 21.82 -7.70
N GLN A 130 2.66 22.19 -8.95
CA GLN A 130 1.39 22.79 -9.38
C GLN A 130 0.23 21.79 -9.35
N LEU A 131 0.49 20.51 -9.65
CA LEU A 131 -0.52 19.46 -9.50
C LEU A 131 -0.94 19.28 -8.04
N ALA A 132 0.01 19.29 -7.10
CA ALA A 132 -0.29 19.21 -5.67
C ALA A 132 -1.06 20.43 -5.15
N ARG A 133 -0.76 21.63 -5.67
CA ARG A 133 -1.56 22.84 -5.39
C ARG A 133 -2.97 22.70 -5.92
N MET A 134 -3.14 22.17 -7.12
CA MET A 134 -4.44 21.98 -7.72
C MET A 134 -5.27 20.93 -6.98
N THR A 135 -4.70 19.79 -6.61
CA THR A 135 -5.44 18.77 -5.82
C THR A 135 -5.90 19.34 -4.49
N ASN A 136 -5.09 20.18 -3.82
CA ASN A 136 -5.50 20.90 -2.61
C ASN A 136 -6.59 21.96 -2.90
N ALA A 137 -6.49 22.67 -4.02
CA ALA A 137 -7.50 23.65 -4.42
C ALA A 137 -8.89 23.03 -4.61
N PHE A 138 -8.95 21.80 -5.15
CA PHE A 138 -10.17 21.00 -5.28
C PHE A 138 -10.66 20.41 -3.98
N GLU A 139 -9.81 20.29 -2.96
CA GLU A 139 -10.20 19.70 -1.68
C GLU A 139 -11.07 20.65 -0.85
N ARG A 140 -12.23 20.12 -0.45
CA ARG A 140 -13.22 20.73 0.42
C ARG A 140 -13.77 19.64 1.33
N ASN A 141 -14.41 20.07 2.40
CA ASN A 141 -15.08 19.15 3.33
C ASN A 141 -16.45 18.69 2.77
N SER A 142 -16.44 18.08 1.57
CA SER A 142 -17.62 17.53 0.90
C SER A 142 -17.30 16.31 0.03
N LEU A 143 -18.27 15.41 -0.14
CA LEU A 143 -18.10 14.19 -0.94
C LEU A 143 -17.86 14.48 -2.42
N ALA A 144 -18.52 15.50 -2.99
CA ALA A 144 -18.35 15.89 -4.38
C ALA A 144 -16.90 16.34 -4.66
N SER A 145 -16.34 17.15 -3.77
CA SER A 145 -14.93 17.54 -3.83
C SER A 145 -14.00 16.33 -3.73
N THR A 146 -14.30 15.36 -2.87
CA THR A 146 -13.48 14.15 -2.78
C THR A 146 -13.47 13.35 -4.09
N GLU A 147 -14.60 13.29 -4.81
CA GLU A 147 -14.64 12.65 -6.13
C GLU A 147 -13.81 13.43 -7.16
N ASP A 148 -13.80 14.76 -7.10
CA ASP A 148 -13.00 15.60 -7.99
C ASP A 148 -11.50 15.45 -7.76
N VAL A 149 -11.09 15.47 -6.49
CA VAL A 149 -9.70 15.20 -6.08
C VAL A 149 -9.28 13.81 -6.59
N ASN A 150 -10.16 12.81 -6.48
CA ASN A 150 -9.91 11.47 -7.00
C ASN A 150 -9.86 11.42 -8.54
N ALA A 151 -10.73 12.14 -9.23
CA ALA A 151 -10.73 12.21 -10.70
C ALA A 151 -9.44 12.84 -11.22
N LEU A 152 -9.00 13.94 -10.61
CA LEU A 152 -7.71 14.55 -10.89
C LEU A 152 -6.56 13.59 -10.57
N GLY A 153 -6.61 12.89 -9.44
CA GLY A 153 -5.62 11.86 -9.09
C GLY A 153 -5.51 10.73 -10.12
N ARG A 154 -6.64 10.26 -10.66
CA ARG A 154 -6.68 9.28 -11.76
C ARG A 154 -6.05 9.83 -13.04
N SER A 155 -6.32 11.09 -13.37
CA SER A 155 -5.69 11.78 -14.51
C SER A 155 -4.18 11.89 -14.33
N ILE A 156 -3.68 12.28 -13.14
CA ILE A 156 -2.25 12.33 -12.82
C ILE A 156 -1.63 10.94 -12.98
N ALA A 157 -2.25 9.91 -12.39
CA ALA A 157 -1.78 8.54 -12.48
C ALA A 157 -1.67 8.03 -13.93
N LYS A 158 -2.60 8.45 -14.80
CA LYS A 158 -2.69 8.01 -16.19
C LYS A 158 -1.79 8.79 -17.15
N HIS A 159 -1.63 10.10 -16.93
CA HIS A 159 -1.08 11.00 -17.93
C HIS A 159 0.23 11.69 -17.54
N ALA A 160 0.53 11.87 -16.25
CA ALA A 160 1.78 12.47 -15.83
C ALA A 160 2.97 11.52 -16.04
N SER A 161 4.18 12.07 -16.23
CA SER A 161 5.41 11.28 -16.19
C SER A 161 5.74 10.85 -14.76
N ASP A 162 6.54 9.80 -14.58
CA ASP A 162 6.88 9.32 -13.24
C ASP A 162 7.67 10.36 -12.41
N ASP A 163 8.48 11.21 -13.06
CA ASP A 163 9.16 12.33 -12.39
C ASP A 163 8.17 13.36 -11.84
N VAL A 164 7.17 13.76 -12.65
CA VAL A 164 6.11 14.68 -12.23
C VAL A 164 5.25 14.07 -11.12
N LYS A 165 4.95 12.77 -11.21
CA LYS A 165 4.25 12.05 -10.14
C LYS A 165 5.05 12.07 -8.84
N LEU A 166 6.37 11.83 -8.88
CA LEU A 166 7.25 11.87 -7.70
C LEU A 166 7.27 13.25 -7.07
N GLU A 167 7.40 14.31 -7.87
CA GLU A 167 7.35 15.70 -7.42
C GLU A 167 6.01 16.03 -6.76
N CYS A 168 4.90 15.59 -7.36
CA CYS A 168 3.57 15.78 -6.78
C CYS A 168 3.44 15.14 -5.40
N ILE A 169 3.89 13.90 -5.22
CA ILE A 169 3.85 13.24 -3.90
C ILE A 169 4.77 13.95 -2.88
N LYS A 170 5.94 14.43 -3.31
CA LYS A 170 6.84 15.22 -2.44
C LYS A 170 6.19 16.52 -1.99
N ALA A 171 5.52 17.23 -2.91
CA ALA A 171 4.82 18.47 -2.62
C ALA A 171 3.66 18.26 -1.65
N LEU A 172 2.82 17.24 -1.86
CA LEU A 172 1.74 16.86 -0.94
C LEU A 172 2.26 16.51 0.46
N GLN A 173 3.37 15.76 0.53
CA GLN A 173 4.04 15.48 1.81
C GLN A 173 4.59 16.76 2.47
N GLY A 174 5.25 17.63 1.71
CA GLY A 174 5.85 18.88 2.21
C GLY A 174 4.82 19.84 2.81
N ARG A 175 3.60 19.83 2.24
CA ARG A 175 2.44 20.59 2.71
C ARG A 175 1.67 19.92 3.85
N ASN A 176 2.08 18.72 4.28
CA ASN A 176 1.44 17.91 5.32
C ASN A 176 0.00 17.46 4.99
N GLU A 177 -0.36 17.43 3.71
CA GLU A 177 -1.72 17.11 3.25
C GLU A 177 -2.01 15.60 3.29
N LEU A 178 -1.00 14.74 3.16
CA LEU A 178 -1.21 13.27 3.10
C LEU A 178 -1.71 12.66 4.42
N SER A 179 -1.64 13.37 5.55
CA SER A 179 -2.00 12.82 6.85
C SER A 179 -2.86 13.75 7.70
N ASP A 180 -3.49 14.73 7.06
CA ASP A 180 -4.43 15.64 7.71
C ASP A 180 -5.82 15.00 7.76
N GLN A 181 -5.90 13.80 8.35
CA GLN A 181 -7.06 12.93 8.36
C GLN A 181 -8.30 13.61 8.95
N SER A 182 -9.00 14.36 8.12
CA SER A 182 -10.32 14.87 8.39
C SER A 182 -11.31 13.95 7.68
N SER A 183 -12.23 13.37 8.44
CA SER A 183 -13.27 12.56 7.83
C SER A 183 -14.27 13.45 7.12
N VAL A 184 -14.45 13.26 5.82
CA VAL A 184 -15.43 14.01 5.03
C VAL A 184 -16.81 13.41 5.21
N ILE A 185 -17.80 14.25 5.56
CA ILE A 185 -19.19 13.84 5.76
C ILE A 185 -20.06 14.47 4.67
N GLY A 186 -20.90 13.67 4.02
CA GLY A 186 -21.95 14.14 3.13
C GLY A 186 -23.31 13.58 3.53
N PHE A 187 -24.34 14.36 3.18
CA PHE A 187 -25.74 14.05 3.41
C PHE A 187 -26.43 13.92 2.05
N ASP A 188 -27.14 12.83 1.84
CA ASP A 188 -28.00 12.62 0.69
C ASP A 188 -29.45 12.47 1.17
N PHE A 189 -30.35 13.21 0.53
CA PHE A 189 -31.78 13.22 0.85
C PHE A 189 -32.50 12.33 -0.16
N GLY A 190 -32.88 11.14 0.30
CA GLY A 190 -33.61 10.18 -0.52
C GLY A 190 -35.11 10.47 -0.64
N PHE A 191 -35.77 9.69 -1.49
CA PHE A 191 -37.23 9.67 -1.58
C PHE A 191 -37.84 9.18 -0.24
N PHE A 192 -38.98 9.74 0.19
CA PHE A 192 -39.62 9.46 1.50
C PHE A 192 -38.87 9.94 2.76
N LEU A 193 -38.25 11.12 2.74
CA LEU A 193 -37.61 11.74 3.92
C LEU A 193 -36.46 10.91 4.53
N SER A 194 -35.89 9.94 3.80
CA SER A 194 -34.70 9.23 4.27
C SER A 194 -33.48 10.13 4.15
N VAL A 195 -32.64 10.14 5.19
CA VAL A 195 -31.35 10.84 5.19
C VAL A 195 -30.27 9.78 5.21
N SER A 196 -29.49 9.74 4.13
CA SER A 196 -28.29 8.92 4.04
C SER A 196 -27.07 9.77 4.42
N VAL A 197 -26.31 9.35 5.43
CA VAL A 197 -25.05 9.97 5.81
C VAL A 197 -23.91 9.09 5.32
N THR A 198 -23.06 9.64 4.45
CA THR A 198 -21.85 8.98 4.00
C THR A 198 -20.63 9.71 4.55
N LYS A 199 -19.72 8.94 5.13
CA LYS A 199 -18.49 9.40 5.76
C LYS A 199 -17.31 8.69 5.13
N LYS A 200 -16.45 9.42 4.41
CA LYS A 200 -15.14 8.91 4.00
C LYS A 200 -14.18 9.01 5.18
N MET A 201 -13.48 7.92 5.49
CA MET A 201 -12.60 7.80 6.66
C MET A 201 -11.11 7.88 6.30
N SER A 202 -10.83 8.05 5.01
CA SER A 202 -9.54 8.27 4.37
C SER A 202 -9.42 9.73 3.94
N ASP A 203 -8.19 10.19 3.94
CA ASP A 203 -7.80 11.49 3.41
C ASP A 203 -7.80 11.44 1.86
N PRO A 204 -8.49 12.38 1.17
CA PRO A 204 -8.54 12.41 -0.29
C PRO A 204 -7.14 12.50 -0.94
N GLN A 205 -6.22 13.26 -0.37
CA GLN A 205 -4.86 13.41 -0.90
C GLN A 205 -4.06 12.12 -0.69
N ALA A 206 -4.25 11.43 0.43
CA ALA A 206 -3.65 10.11 0.65
C ALA A 206 -4.17 9.06 -0.35
N GLN A 207 -5.45 9.14 -0.71
CA GLN A 207 -6.04 8.29 -1.76
C GLN A 207 -5.46 8.60 -3.14
N VAL A 208 -5.32 9.88 -3.51
CA VAL A 208 -4.63 10.30 -4.74
C VAL A 208 -3.20 9.79 -4.75
N ALA A 209 -2.46 9.97 -3.66
CA ALA A 209 -1.09 9.49 -3.55
C ALA A 209 -0.98 7.98 -3.75
N ALA A 210 -1.90 7.19 -3.18
CA ALA A 210 -1.95 5.75 -3.40
C ALA A 210 -2.15 5.39 -4.88
N GLN A 211 -3.07 6.05 -5.58
CA GLN A 211 -3.34 5.81 -6.99
C GLN A 211 -2.16 6.18 -7.88
N VAL A 212 -1.56 7.34 -7.61
CA VAL A 212 -0.40 7.86 -8.34
C VAL A 212 0.81 6.94 -8.15
N ILE A 213 1.14 6.55 -6.91
CA ILE A 213 2.23 5.61 -6.62
C ILE A 213 1.98 4.26 -7.28
N ALA A 214 0.76 3.73 -7.22
CA ALA A 214 0.41 2.46 -7.85
C ALA A 214 0.46 2.49 -9.40
N SER A 215 0.66 3.66 -10.01
CA SER A 215 0.80 3.84 -11.46
C SER A 215 2.24 4.06 -11.94
N MET A 216 3.19 4.24 -11.02
CA MET A 216 4.59 4.47 -11.34
C MET A 216 5.30 3.17 -11.76
N GLY A 217 6.41 3.31 -12.50
CA GLY A 217 7.37 2.23 -12.66
C GLY A 217 8.03 1.82 -11.34
N ASP A 218 8.46 0.55 -11.25
CA ASP A 218 8.86 -0.09 -9.99
C ASP A 218 9.94 0.69 -9.20
N ALA A 219 10.98 1.20 -9.89
CA ALA A 219 12.06 1.97 -9.27
C ALA A 219 11.57 3.32 -8.70
N MET A 220 10.68 4.01 -9.42
CA MET A 220 10.12 5.28 -8.98
C MET A 220 9.11 5.11 -7.86
N ALA A 221 8.32 4.03 -7.90
CA ALA A 221 7.44 3.66 -6.79
C ALA A 221 8.23 3.38 -5.51
N GLU A 222 9.33 2.63 -5.60
CA GLU A 222 10.23 2.35 -4.46
C GLU A 222 10.82 3.64 -3.88
N GLN A 223 11.36 4.51 -4.75
CA GLN A 223 11.90 5.80 -4.33
C GLN A 223 10.83 6.65 -3.63
N THR A 224 9.63 6.73 -4.21
CA THR A 224 8.53 7.55 -3.68
C THR A 224 8.08 7.04 -2.32
N LEU A 225 7.81 5.73 -2.20
CA LEU A 225 7.41 5.09 -0.94
C LEU A 225 8.50 5.20 0.14
N GLY A 226 9.77 5.08 -0.25
CA GLY A 226 10.92 5.23 0.66
C GLY A 226 11.08 6.64 1.24
N LEU A 227 10.60 7.67 0.54
CA LEU A 227 10.61 9.06 1.02
C LEU A 227 9.46 9.39 1.99
N LEU A 228 8.41 8.56 2.03
CA LEU A 228 7.27 8.81 2.90
C LEU A 228 7.61 8.55 4.37
N ARG A 229 7.32 9.56 5.21
CA ARG A 229 7.38 9.41 6.68
C ARG A 229 6.34 8.37 7.12
N SER A 230 6.57 7.65 8.23
CA SER A 230 5.67 6.56 8.68
C SER A 230 4.19 6.97 8.70
N LYS A 231 3.85 8.14 9.27
CA LYS A 231 2.47 8.63 9.31
C LYS A 231 1.85 8.82 7.92
N ASN A 232 2.61 9.34 6.96
CA ASN A 232 2.15 9.54 5.59
C ASN A 232 2.05 8.20 4.85
N LEU A 233 3.00 7.29 5.08
CA LEU A 233 2.96 5.94 4.52
C LEU A 233 1.69 5.20 4.99
N ASP A 234 1.40 5.24 6.29
CA ASP A 234 0.20 4.61 6.86
C ASP A 234 -1.08 5.22 6.29
N ALA A 235 -1.09 6.54 6.11
CA ALA A 235 -2.22 7.26 5.51
C ALA A 235 -2.42 6.88 4.04
N VAL A 236 -1.35 6.77 3.24
CA VAL A 236 -1.41 6.31 1.84
C VAL A 236 -1.93 4.88 1.74
N ILE A 237 -1.46 3.97 2.61
CA ILE A 237 -1.92 2.58 2.64
C ILE A 237 -3.40 2.51 3.01
N LYS A 238 -3.83 3.27 4.02
CA LYS A 238 -5.26 3.38 4.39
C LYS A 238 -6.10 4.01 3.28
N GLY A 239 -5.58 5.05 2.62
CA GLY A 239 -6.19 5.74 1.48
C GLY A 239 -6.41 4.81 0.30
N SER A 240 -5.49 3.86 0.06
CA SER A 240 -5.63 2.87 -1.00
C SER A 240 -6.85 1.93 -0.84
N ALA A 241 -7.31 1.71 0.40
CA ALA A 241 -8.50 0.92 0.71
C ALA A 241 -9.79 1.76 0.86
N ASP A 242 -9.67 3.09 0.82
CA ASP A 242 -10.75 4.09 0.91
C ASP A 242 -11.95 3.70 1.80
N PRO A 243 -11.74 3.46 3.11
CA PRO A 243 -12.82 3.03 4.00
C PRO A 243 -13.95 4.07 4.03
N THR A 244 -15.13 3.67 3.54
CA THR A 244 -16.31 4.51 3.46
C THR A 244 -17.41 3.97 4.34
N PHE A 245 -17.93 4.79 5.26
CA PHE A 245 -19.03 4.45 6.15
C PHE A 245 -20.31 5.13 5.65
N SER A 246 -21.34 4.37 5.34
CA SER A 246 -22.65 4.88 4.95
C SER A 246 -23.71 4.40 5.93
N THR A 247 -24.53 5.30 6.44
CA THR A 247 -25.70 4.97 7.26
C THR A 247 -26.93 5.58 6.62
N ASP A 248 -28.02 4.81 6.59
CA ASP A 248 -29.35 5.31 6.25
C ASP A 248 -30.18 5.25 7.52
N THR A 249 -31.06 6.23 7.74
CA THR A 249 -32.09 6.21 8.78
C THR A 249 -32.89 4.89 8.87
N ILE A 250 -32.99 4.12 7.78
CA ILE A 250 -33.82 2.91 7.69
C ILE A 250 -33.00 1.61 7.72
N LEU A 251 -31.71 1.65 7.38
CA LEU A 251 -30.85 0.46 7.23
C LEU A 251 -29.70 0.44 8.23
N LEU A 252 -29.19 -0.76 8.53
CA LEU A 252 -27.97 -0.90 9.32
C LEU A 252 -26.79 -0.19 8.61
N PRO A 253 -25.90 0.47 9.36
CA PRO A 253 -24.71 1.09 8.79
C PRO A 253 -23.86 0.11 7.98
N ILE A 254 -23.34 0.57 6.85
CA ILE A 254 -22.49 -0.19 5.94
C ILE A 254 -21.10 0.43 5.91
N LYS A 255 -20.05 -0.36 6.13
CA LYS A 255 -18.67 0.05 5.86
C LYS A 255 -18.14 -0.65 4.60
N LYS A 256 -17.68 0.12 3.61
CA LYS A 256 -17.14 -0.32 2.32
C LYS A 256 -15.63 -0.10 2.27
N TYR A 257 -14.95 -0.92 1.46
CA TYR A 257 -13.51 -0.81 1.20
C TYR A 257 -13.21 -1.05 -0.29
N GLU A 258 -12.26 -0.29 -0.83
CA GLU A 258 -11.74 -0.39 -2.20
C GLU A 258 -10.59 -1.41 -2.29
N ALA A 259 -10.93 -2.69 -2.17
CA ALA A 259 -9.95 -3.77 -2.09
C ALA A 259 -9.07 -3.91 -3.34
N VAL A 260 -9.58 -3.55 -4.53
CA VAL A 260 -8.83 -3.61 -5.79
C VAL A 260 -7.71 -2.56 -5.82
N SER A 261 -8.01 -1.33 -5.41
CA SER A 261 -7.02 -0.25 -5.32
C SER A 261 -5.95 -0.57 -4.28
N PHE A 262 -6.35 -1.11 -3.14
CA PHE A 262 -5.44 -1.60 -2.12
C PHE A 262 -4.52 -2.70 -2.67
N GLN A 263 -5.09 -3.72 -3.31
CA GLN A 263 -4.32 -4.82 -3.90
C GLN A 263 -3.33 -4.29 -4.95
N LYS A 264 -3.74 -3.36 -5.80
CA LYS A 264 -2.88 -2.77 -6.83
C LYS A 264 -1.66 -2.07 -6.20
N LEU A 265 -1.86 -1.29 -5.15
CA LEU A 265 -0.74 -0.67 -4.42
C LEU A 265 0.19 -1.74 -3.82
N MET A 266 -0.36 -2.77 -3.18
CA MET A 266 0.46 -3.86 -2.61
C MET A 266 1.26 -4.61 -3.68
N GLN A 267 0.71 -4.77 -4.89
CA GLN A 267 1.42 -5.37 -6.02
C GLN A 267 2.56 -4.50 -6.54
N THR A 268 2.39 -3.19 -6.56
CA THR A 268 3.50 -2.26 -6.85
C THR A 268 4.58 -2.39 -5.77
N VAL A 269 4.19 -2.48 -4.49
CA VAL A 269 5.13 -2.67 -3.37
C VAL A 269 5.89 -3.99 -3.48
N ALA A 270 5.22 -5.07 -3.88
CA ALA A 270 5.84 -6.38 -4.07
C ALA A 270 7.01 -6.34 -5.08
N LYS A 271 6.94 -5.47 -6.09
CA LYS A 271 8.00 -5.33 -7.11
C LYS A 271 9.20 -4.49 -6.67
N THR A 272 9.09 -3.78 -5.55
CA THR A 272 10.23 -3.06 -4.97
C THR A 272 11.31 -4.03 -4.46
N LYS A 273 12.54 -3.56 -4.24
CA LYS A 273 13.64 -4.39 -3.77
C LYS A 273 13.85 -4.32 -2.26
N ASN A 274 13.50 -3.20 -1.63
CA ASN A 274 13.74 -2.96 -0.21
C ASN A 274 12.81 -3.78 0.72
N ALA A 275 13.38 -4.75 1.46
CA ALA A 275 12.65 -5.59 2.40
C ALA A 275 12.10 -4.83 3.63
N ASP A 276 12.80 -3.82 4.16
CA ASP A 276 12.30 -3.00 5.29
C ASP A 276 11.06 -2.22 4.88
N LEU A 277 11.10 -1.64 3.67
CA LEU A 277 9.94 -0.92 3.13
C LEU A 277 8.74 -1.87 2.99
N LYS A 278 8.94 -3.06 2.43
CA LYS A 278 7.89 -4.09 2.31
C LYS A 278 7.33 -4.50 3.68
N ALA A 279 8.19 -4.72 4.67
CA ALA A 279 7.78 -5.08 6.03
C ALA A 279 6.94 -3.97 6.70
N ARG A 280 7.38 -2.71 6.60
CA ARG A 280 6.62 -1.55 7.12
C ARG A 280 5.26 -1.41 6.46
N ILE A 281 5.19 -1.60 5.13
CA ILE A 281 3.94 -1.53 4.39
C ILE A 281 3.03 -2.72 4.77
N PHE A 282 3.59 -3.92 4.91
CA PHE A 282 2.85 -5.10 5.36
C PHE A 282 2.23 -4.90 6.76
N ASP A 283 2.97 -4.28 7.69
CA ASP A 283 2.48 -3.95 9.03
C ASP A 283 1.27 -2.99 9.00
N SER A 284 1.38 -1.89 8.25
CA SER A 284 0.26 -0.96 8.07
C SER A 284 -0.91 -1.62 7.32
N ALA A 285 -0.64 -2.43 6.29
CA ALA A 285 -1.65 -3.19 5.54
C ALA A 285 -2.43 -4.15 6.45
N ALA A 286 -1.75 -4.81 7.40
CA ALA A 286 -2.41 -5.67 8.38
C ALA A 286 -3.40 -4.89 9.25
N SER A 287 -3.07 -3.66 9.65
CA SER A 287 -4.00 -2.81 10.40
C SER A 287 -5.27 -2.47 9.60
N VAL A 288 -5.14 -2.22 8.30
CA VAL A 288 -6.29 -1.99 7.40
C VAL A 288 -7.13 -3.27 7.24
N LEU A 289 -6.50 -4.43 7.06
CA LEU A 289 -7.20 -5.73 6.98
C LEU A 289 -7.95 -6.06 8.28
N LYS A 290 -7.34 -5.82 9.44
CA LYS A 290 -7.97 -6.01 10.75
C LYS A 290 -9.21 -5.14 10.91
N ASP A 291 -9.11 -3.86 10.55
CA ASP A 291 -10.29 -2.99 10.53
C ASP A 291 -11.33 -3.54 9.57
N ALA A 292 -10.97 -3.87 8.33
CA ALA A 292 -11.87 -4.42 7.32
C ALA A 292 -12.66 -5.66 7.78
N GLU A 293 -12.03 -6.59 8.50
CA GLU A 293 -12.64 -7.84 8.92
C GLU A 293 -13.20 -7.85 10.34
N SER A 294 -13.01 -6.78 11.11
CA SER A 294 -13.47 -6.73 12.49
C SER A 294 -14.99 -6.95 12.61
N LYS A 295 -15.41 -7.95 13.37
CA LYS A 295 -16.84 -8.27 13.52
C LYS A 295 -17.50 -7.22 14.42
N ASN A 296 -18.43 -6.43 13.88
CA ASN A 296 -19.34 -5.60 14.66
C ASN A 296 -20.76 -5.89 14.20
N PHE A 297 -21.58 -6.49 15.07
CA PHE A 297 -22.95 -6.90 14.74
C PHE A 297 -23.84 -5.73 14.30
N LEU A 298 -23.48 -4.50 14.72
CA LEU A 298 -24.22 -3.28 14.42
C LEU A 298 -23.79 -2.62 13.10
N VAL A 299 -22.79 -3.15 12.40
CA VAL A 299 -22.26 -2.58 11.16
C VAL A 299 -22.06 -3.69 10.12
N SER A 300 -22.84 -3.64 9.06
CA SER A 300 -22.63 -4.48 7.88
C SER A 300 -21.35 -4.06 7.17
N ARG A 301 -20.51 -5.01 6.73
CA ARG A 301 -19.29 -4.69 5.96
C ARG A 301 -19.37 -5.27 4.56
N ARG A 302 -18.99 -4.47 3.57
CA ARG A 302 -18.81 -4.89 2.19
C ARG A 302 -17.33 -4.75 1.85
N VAL A 303 -16.61 -5.86 1.95
CA VAL A 303 -15.18 -5.91 1.65
C VAL A 303 -14.87 -7.18 0.90
N ASP A 304 -14.08 -7.05 -0.17
CA ASP A 304 -13.38 -8.19 -0.76
C ASP A 304 -12.07 -8.41 0.01
N ALA A 305 -12.18 -9.07 1.16
CA ALA A 305 -11.02 -9.37 1.99
C ALA A 305 -10.05 -10.34 1.30
N ALA A 306 -10.51 -11.11 0.29
CA ALA A 306 -9.65 -12.01 -0.47
C ALA A 306 -8.66 -11.22 -1.35
N ALA A 307 -9.10 -10.13 -1.98
CA ALA A 307 -8.23 -9.21 -2.71
C ALA A 307 -7.21 -8.52 -1.78
N MET A 308 -7.63 -8.09 -0.58
CA MET A 308 -6.72 -7.50 0.41
C MET A 308 -5.66 -8.50 0.89
N ARG A 309 -6.07 -9.72 1.27
CA ARG A 309 -5.13 -10.81 1.61
C ARG A 309 -4.20 -11.12 0.45
N LYS A 310 -4.70 -11.16 -0.79
CA LYS A 310 -3.88 -11.42 -1.96
C LYS A 310 -2.79 -10.35 -2.12
N GLY A 311 -3.12 -9.07 -1.96
CA GLY A 311 -2.12 -8.00 -2.01
C GLY A 311 -1.02 -8.18 -0.96
N MET A 312 -1.40 -8.47 0.29
CA MET A 312 -0.43 -8.74 1.36
C MET A 312 0.41 -9.99 1.09
N TYR A 313 -0.20 -11.04 0.51
CA TYR A 313 0.50 -12.25 0.07
C TYR A 313 1.53 -11.93 -1.03
N ASP A 314 1.15 -11.14 -2.02
CA ASP A 314 2.04 -10.73 -3.12
C ASP A 314 3.29 -10.00 -2.55
N ILE A 315 3.16 -9.18 -1.49
CA ILE A 315 4.30 -8.57 -0.79
C ILE A 315 5.20 -9.63 -0.16
N LEU A 316 4.65 -10.54 0.66
CA LEU A 316 5.44 -11.58 1.32
C LEU A 316 6.18 -12.44 0.30
N MET A 317 5.49 -12.89 -0.74
CA MET A 317 6.03 -13.81 -1.73
C MET A 317 7.12 -13.20 -2.61
N SER A 318 7.20 -11.87 -2.68
CA SER A 318 8.29 -11.21 -3.39
C SER A 318 9.66 -11.40 -2.73
N ASP A 319 9.71 -11.56 -1.40
CA ASP A 319 10.91 -11.85 -0.62
C ASP A 319 10.52 -12.32 0.79
N VAL A 320 10.14 -13.59 0.93
CA VAL A 320 9.61 -14.11 2.20
C VAL A 320 10.63 -13.97 3.32
N ASN A 321 11.87 -14.41 3.08
CA ASN A 321 12.91 -14.37 4.09
C ASN A 321 13.30 -12.94 4.46
N GLY A 322 13.44 -12.03 3.50
CA GLY A 322 13.76 -10.63 3.76
C GLY A 322 12.65 -9.91 4.52
N VAL A 323 11.40 -10.03 4.08
CA VAL A 323 10.27 -9.36 4.74
C VAL A 323 10.08 -9.86 6.18
N ILE A 324 10.14 -11.18 6.40
CA ILE A 324 10.00 -11.75 7.76
C ILE A 324 11.20 -11.37 8.64
N THR A 325 12.41 -11.31 8.09
CA THR A 325 13.62 -10.83 8.82
C THR A 325 13.39 -9.42 9.37
N GLU A 326 12.91 -8.51 8.52
CA GLU A 326 12.67 -7.12 8.93
C GLU A 326 11.52 -7.01 9.93
N LEU A 327 10.44 -7.77 9.72
CA LEU A 327 9.34 -7.85 10.68
C LEU A 327 9.79 -8.38 12.05
N ALA A 328 10.65 -9.39 12.09
CA ALA A 328 11.13 -10.03 13.32
C ALA A 328 12.22 -9.22 14.07
N ARG A 329 12.86 -8.25 13.39
CA ARG A 329 13.90 -7.40 13.96
C ARG A 329 13.40 -6.03 14.40
N ASN A 330 12.46 -5.46 13.68
CA ASN A 330 12.03 -4.09 13.92
C ASN A 330 11.20 -4.00 15.21
N LYS A 331 11.57 -3.06 16.11
CA LYS A 331 10.90 -2.87 17.40
C LYS A 331 9.40 -2.67 17.32
N LYS A 332 8.90 -2.10 16.22
CA LYS A 332 7.46 -1.86 16.02
C LYS A 332 6.70 -3.13 15.65
N THR A 333 7.35 -4.08 14.99
CA THR A 333 6.70 -5.26 14.38
C THR A 333 7.10 -6.58 15.04
N LEU A 334 8.16 -6.60 15.85
CA LEU A 334 8.71 -7.82 16.46
C LEU A 334 7.71 -8.60 17.33
N SER A 335 6.57 -7.99 17.70
CA SER A 335 5.50 -8.68 18.43
C SER A 335 4.79 -9.72 17.57
N GLY A 336 4.92 -9.69 16.24
CA GLY A 336 4.21 -10.59 15.33
C GLY A 336 2.77 -10.23 15.04
N THR A 337 2.28 -9.09 15.52
CA THR A 337 0.87 -8.72 15.41
C THR A 337 0.41 -8.66 13.95
N ALA A 338 1.17 -8.01 13.05
CA ALA A 338 0.81 -7.92 11.63
C ALA A 338 0.70 -9.30 10.96
N MET A 339 1.69 -10.17 11.21
CA MET A 339 1.69 -11.53 10.66
C MET A 339 0.54 -12.37 11.23
N ALA A 340 0.24 -12.22 12.52
CA ALA A 340 -0.86 -12.92 13.16
C ALA A 340 -2.23 -12.44 12.65
N ILE A 341 -2.40 -11.14 12.37
CA ILE A 341 -3.62 -10.60 11.73
C ILE A 341 -3.81 -11.24 10.36
N TYR A 342 -2.77 -11.23 9.52
CA TYR A 342 -2.83 -11.83 8.19
C TYR A 342 -3.12 -13.33 8.26
N ALA A 343 -2.42 -14.06 9.14
CA ALA A 343 -2.63 -15.49 9.33
C ALA A 343 -4.07 -15.79 9.80
N LYS A 344 -4.60 -15.02 10.75
CA LYS A 344 -5.99 -15.17 11.22
C LYS A 344 -6.99 -14.98 10.10
N SER A 345 -6.78 -13.97 9.26
CA SER A 345 -7.61 -13.71 8.08
C SER A 345 -7.57 -14.89 7.10
N ALA A 346 -6.37 -15.35 6.74
CA ALA A 346 -6.17 -16.46 5.81
C ALA A 346 -6.75 -17.79 6.34
N ILE A 347 -6.57 -18.09 7.62
CA ILE A 347 -7.14 -19.28 8.27
C ILE A 347 -8.68 -19.25 8.26
N ASN A 348 -9.29 -18.11 8.62
CA ASN A 348 -10.75 -17.97 8.58
C ASN A 348 -11.30 -18.14 7.15
N ALA A 349 -10.52 -17.74 6.14
CA ALA A 349 -10.82 -17.93 4.73
C ALA A 349 -10.44 -19.32 4.18
N LYS A 350 -9.85 -20.20 5.00
CA LYS A 350 -9.32 -21.52 4.62
C LYS A 350 -8.24 -21.47 3.52
N GLU A 351 -7.51 -20.36 3.43
CA GLU A 351 -6.41 -20.14 2.47
C GLU A 351 -5.09 -20.74 3.01
N TYR A 352 -5.12 -22.00 3.44
CA TYR A 352 -3.98 -22.67 4.09
C TYR A 352 -2.75 -22.78 3.19
N GLU A 353 -2.95 -22.88 1.87
CA GLU A 353 -1.89 -22.95 0.86
C GLU A 353 -0.96 -21.75 0.90
N ARG A 354 -1.52 -20.55 1.04
CA ARG A 354 -0.72 -19.32 1.14
C ARG A 354 0.20 -19.33 2.36
N LEU A 355 -0.27 -19.85 3.49
CA LEU A 355 0.53 -19.96 4.71
C LEU A 355 1.57 -21.09 4.60
N GLY A 356 1.21 -22.20 3.95
CA GLY A 356 2.15 -23.28 3.66
C GLY A 356 3.31 -22.84 2.75
N ASP A 357 3.02 -22.09 1.69
CA ASP A 357 4.03 -21.55 0.77
C ASP A 357 5.05 -20.65 1.49
N ILE A 358 4.59 -19.82 2.43
CA ILE A 358 5.45 -18.98 3.26
C ILE A 358 6.35 -19.85 4.15
N GLN A 359 5.79 -20.86 4.82
CA GLN A 359 6.54 -21.78 5.68
C GLN A 359 7.64 -22.51 4.90
N VAL A 360 7.32 -23.01 3.71
CA VAL A 360 8.28 -23.71 2.85
C VAL A 360 9.43 -22.80 2.44
N ARG A 361 9.15 -21.55 2.06
CA ARG A 361 10.19 -20.57 1.69
C ARG A 361 11.05 -20.14 2.87
N LEU A 362 10.49 -20.08 4.08
CA LEU A 362 11.28 -19.87 5.30
C LEU A 362 12.24 -21.04 5.57
N ALA A 363 11.78 -22.26 5.35
CA ALA A 363 12.59 -23.46 5.56
C ALA A 363 13.68 -23.65 4.48
N LEU A 364 13.36 -23.42 3.21
CA LEU A 364 14.20 -23.78 2.06
C LEU A 364 14.82 -22.57 1.35
N GLY A 365 14.57 -21.36 1.82
CA GLY A 365 14.92 -20.13 1.12
C GLY A 365 13.91 -19.76 0.02
N ASN A 366 14.00 -18.51 -0.44
CA ASN A 366 13.03 -17.96 -1.40
C ASN A 366 13.02 -18.69 -2.76
N ASP A 367 14.12 -19.32 -3.17
CA ASP A 367 14.22 -20.06 -4.42
C ASP A 367 13.87 -21.55 -4.29
N LEU A 368 13.52 -22.00 -3.07
CA LEU A 368 13.17 -23.37 -2.71
C LEU A 368 14.31 -24.39 -2.88
N LYS A 369 15.56 -23.95 -3.04
CA LYS A 369 16.71 -24.84 -3.31
C LYS A 369 17.62 -25.06 -2.11
N GLY A 370 17.38 -24.34 -1.02
CA GLY A 370 18.14 -24.45 0.21
C GLY A 370 17.92 -25.76 0.94
N ASP A 371 18.88 -26.08 1.81
CA ASP A 371 18.79 -27.19 2.74
C ASP A 371 18.32 -26.66 4.10
N HIS A 372 17.19 -27.17 4.59
CA HIS A 372 16.57 -26.65 5.81
C HIS A 372 17.49 -26.76 7.03
N VAL A 373 18.18 -27.89 7.19
CA VAL A 373 19.09 -28.12 8.32
C VAL A 373 20.24 -27.10 8.28
N LYS A 374 20.83 -26.86 7.10
CA LYS A 374 21.92 -25.89 6.94
C LYS A 374 21.46 -24.46 7.16
N LEU A 375 20.33 -24.05 6.57
CA LEU A 375 19.81 -22.70 6.70
C LEU A 375 19.42 -22.39 8.15
N PHE A 376 18.63 -23.26 8.78
CA PHE A 376 18.19 -23.10 10.16
C PHE A 376 19.37 -22.96 11.13
N ASN A 377 20.43 -23.75 10.93
CA ASN A 377 21.61 -23.75 11.78
C ASN A 377 22.68 -22.73 11.39
N SER A 378 22.45 -21.91 10.36
CA SER A 378 23.43 -20.92 9.94
C SER A 378 23.61 -19.86 11.02
N PRO A 379 24.83 -19.56 11.47
CA PRO A 379 25.08 -18.47 12.43
C PRO A 379 24.88 -17.08 11.81
N ASP A 380 24.57 -17.00 10.50
CA ASP A 380 24.41 -15.75 9.78
C ASP A 380 23.38 -14.83 10.45
N GLN A 381 23.87 -13.63 10.76
CA GLN A 381 23.13 -12.55 11.40
C GLN A 381 22.28 -12.99 12.60
N ASP A 382 22.87 -13.78 13.50
CA ASP A 382 22.27 -14.28 14.74
C ASP A 382 21.16 -15.31 14.50
N TYR A 383 21.49 -16.37 13.76
CA TYR A 383 20.60 -17.48 13.45
C TYR A 383 19.26 -17.06 12.82
N MET A 384 19.34 -16.17 11.82
CA MET A 384 18.16 -15.49 11.28
C MET A 384 17.08 -16.43 10.75
N HIS A 385 17.44 -17.53 10.09
CA HIS A 385 16.44 -18.48 9.58
C HIS A 385 15.66 -19.14 10.72
N ALA A 386 16.33 -19.51 11.82
CA ALA A 386 15.68 -20.03 13.01
C ALA A 386 14.76 -18.98 13.65
N ARG A 387 15.23 -17.72 13.74
CA ARG A 387 14.41 -16.59 14.20
C ARG A 387 13.16 -16.39 13.36
N ASN A 388 13.29 -16.39 12.04
CA ASN A 388 12.18 -16.17 11.11
C ASN A 388 11.14 -17.29 11.20
N SER A 389 11.59 -18.55 11.26
CA SER A 389 10.71 -19.69 11.50
C SER A 389 9.97 -19.56 12.84
N GLY A 390 10.67 -19.16 13.91
CA GLY A 390 10.07 -18.93 15.22
C GLY A 390 9.03 -17.81 15.21
N TYR A 391 9.35 -16.67 14.59
CA TYR A 391 8.44 -15.53 14.45
C TYR A 391 7.17 -15.90 13.68
N PHE A 392 7.33 -16.53 12.51
CA PHE A 392 6.20 -16.95 11.66
C PHE A 392 5.31 -17.96 12.38
N ALA A 393 5.91 -19.01 12.93
CA ALA A 393 5.18 -20.03 13.64
C ALA A 393 4.46 -19.39 14.86
N GLY A 394 5.12 -18.52 15.63
CA GLY A 394 4.54 -17.90 16.82
C GLY A 394 3.33 -17.03 16.46
N ALA A 395 3.41 -16.31 15.34
CA ALA A 395 2.32 -15.50 14.84
C ALA A 395 1.12 -16.35 14.40
N ILE A 396 1.35 -17.50 13.75
CA ILE A 396 0.29 -18.46 13.44
C ILE A 396 -0.29 -19.07 14.72
N GLY A 397 0.53 -19.43 15.70
CA GLY A 397 0.07 -19.94 17.00
C GLY A 397 -0.87 -18.96 17.71
N ALA A 398 -0.52 -17.68 17.71
CA ALA A 398 -1.38 -16.61 18.22
C ALA A 398 -2.67 -16.46 17.40
N ALA A 399 -2.59 -16.53 16.06
CA ALA A 399 -3.76 -16.48 15.19
C ALA A 399 -4.74 -17.62 15.47
N VAL A 400 -4.26 -18.87 15.50
CA VAL A 400 -5.06 -20.08 15.79
C VAL A 400 -5.74 -19.96 17.15
N THR A 401 -4.99 -19.57 18.18
CA THR A 401 -5.52 -19.39 19.55
C THR A 401 -6.60 -18.29 19.60
N SER A 402 -6.44 -17.24 18.79
CA SER A 402 -7.43 -16.14 18.74
C SER A 402 -8.71 -16.48 17.96
N ILE A 403 -8.68 -17.51 17.11
CA ILE A 403 -9.85 -17.96 16.33
C ILE A 403 -10.77 -18.83 17.17
N SER A 404 -10.19 -19.72 17.97
CA SER A 404 -10.94 -20.71 18.74
C SER A 404 -10.20 -21.08 20.01
N SER A 405 -10.93 -21.22 21.13
CA SER A 405 -10.45 -21.86 22.35
C SER A 405 -10.63 -23.39 22.35
N ASP A 406 -11.34 -23.94 21.36
CA ASP A 406 -11.55 -25.39 21.20
C ASP A 406 -10.30 -26.06 20.61
N VAL A 407 -9.69 -26.94 21.41
CA VAL A 407 -8.47 -27.69 21.08
C VAL A 407 -8.62 -28.56 19.82
N ASN A 408 -9.80 -29.11 19.55
CA ASN A 408 -10.02 -29.94 18.36
C ASN A 408 -10.03 -29.08 17.11
N LYS A 409 -10.70 -27.92 17.15
CA LYS A 409 -10.69 -26.97 16.03
C LYS A 409 -9.30 -26.39 15.78
N GLN A 410 -8.55 -26.11 16.84
CA GLN A 410 -7.16 -25.69 16.70
C GLN A 410 -6.32 -26.77 16.01
N ALA A 411 -6.49 -28.04 16.42
CA ALA A 411 -5.78 -29.16 15.81
C ALA A 411 -6.17 -29.36 14.33
N GLU A 412 -7.44 -29.22 13.97
CA GLU A 412 -7.91 -29.25 12.58
C GLU A 412 -7.24 -28.17 11.72
N ILE A 413 -7.20 -26.93 12.22
CA ILE A 413 -6.55 -25.81 11.53
C ILE A 413 -5.06 -26.09 11.34
N VAL A 414 -4.36 -26.49 12.40
CA VAL A 414 -2.91 -26.74 12.34
C VAL A 414 -2.59 -27.92 11.41
N ASN A 415 -3.36 -29.00 11.48
CA ASN A 415 -3.19 -30.13 10.57
C ASN A 415 -3.39 -29.68 9.11
N ALA A 416 -4.40 -28.85 8.82
CA ALA A 416 -4.63 -28.34 7.47
C ALA A 416 -3.47 -27.44 6.96
N LEU A 417 -2.89 -26.62 7.85
CA LEU A 417 -1.71 -25.80 7.53
C LEU A 417 -0.49 -26.65 7.20
N ILE A 418 -0.16 -27.58 8.09
CA ILE A 418 0.92 -28.55 7.94
C ILE A 418 0.75 -29.34 6.63
N SER A 419 -0.47 -29.77 6.35
CA SER A 419 -0.86 -30.44 5.10
C SER A 419 -0.57 -29.63 3.86
N SER A 420 -0.99 -28.37 3.87
CA SER A 420 -0.83 -27.53 2.70
C SER A 420 0.64 -27.26 2.40
N ALA A 421 1.43 -27.07 3.44
CA ALA A 421 2.86 -26.85 3.34
C ALA A 421 3.57 -28.10 2.77
N ALA A 422 3.15 -29.32 3.16
CA ALA A 422 3.68 -30.55 2.60
C ALA A 422 3.33 -30.75 1.11
N THR A 423 2.12 -30.37 0.70
CA THR A 423 1.72 -30.42 -0.73
C THR A 423 2.60 -29.50 -1.58
N ALA A 424 2.94 -28.31 -1.08
CA ALA A 424 3.76 -27.33 -1.81
C ALA A 424 5.18 -27.83 -2.14
N VAL A 425 5.73 -28.77 -1.35
CA VAL A 425 7.03 -29.42 -1.63
C VAL A 425 6.90 -30.74 -2.41
N GLY A 426 5.71 -31.04 -2.95
CA GLY A 426 5.47 -32.24 -3.75
C GLY A 426 5.41 -33.54 -2.95
N ALA A 427 5.14 -33.48 -1.63
CA ALA A 427 4.89 -34.69 -0.84
C ALA A 427 3.53 -35.30 -1.24
N VAL A 428 3.51 -36.58 -1.60
CA VAL A 428 2.26 -37.31 -1.89
C VAL A 428 1.55 -37.59 -0.57
N LEU A 429 0.35 -37.02 -0.41
CA LEU A 429 -0.48 -37.19 0.78
C LEU A 429 -1.52 -38.31 0.57
N PRO A 430 -1.75 -39.20 1.55
CA PRO A 430 -2.91 -40.09 1.53
C PRO A 430 -4.23 -39.30 1.71
N PRO A 431 -5.39 -39.89 1.38
CA PRO A 431 -6.67 -39.18 1.38
C PRO A 431 -7.07 -38.62 2.75
N VAL A 432 -7.88 -37.55 2.69
CA VAL A 432 -8.36 -36.75 3.81
C VAL A 432 -8.95 -37.65 4.91
N GLY A 433 -8.36 -37.60 6.11
CA GLY A 433 -8.68 -38.49 7.23
C GLY A 433 -7.52 -39.40 7.68
N SER A 434 -6.39 -39.37 6.99
CA SER A 434 -5.18 -40.11 7.37
C SER A 434 -3.92 -39.28 7.14
N ALA A 435 -2.98 -39.37 8.10
CA ALA A 435 -1.57 -38.95 8.10
C ALA A 435 -1.12 -37.94 7.04
N VAL A 436 -0.78 -36.71 7.46
CA VAL A 436 -0.36 -35.64 6.55
C VAL A 436 0.90 -34.90 7.00
N ALA A 437 1.96 -34.99 6.19
CA ALA A 437 3.34 -34.52 6.33
C ALA A 437 3.61 -33.10 6.89
N GLY A 438 4.76 -32.88 7.56
CA GLY A 438 5.22 -31.59 8.09
C GLY A 438 6.46 -31.03 7.40
N VAL A 439 6.52 -29.70 7.22
CA VAL A 439 7.51 -29.03 6.39
C VAL A 439 8.82 -28.80 7.13
N GLY A 440 9.76 -29.72 6.93
CA GLY A 440 11.09 -29.58 7.52
C GLY A 440 12.22 -30.41 6.91
N ALA A 441 12.02 -31.14 5.81
CA ALA A 441 13.06 -31.99 5.24
C ALA A 441 13.02 -31.98 3.71
N THR A 442 14.06 -31.46 3.03
CA THR A 442 14.33 -31.85 1.64
C THR A 442 15.12 -33.18 1.68
N ALA A 443 15.08 -34.11 0.73
CA ALA A 443 14.68 -34.08 -0.68
C ALA A 443 14.05 -35.43 -1.13
N SER A 444 13.27 -36.06 -0.26
CA SER A 444 12.58 -37.32 -0.57
C SER A 444 11.30 -37.29 0.24
N GLY A 445 10.12 -37.20 -0.39
CA GLY A 445 8.83 -37.05 0.33
C GLY A 445 8.59 -38.08 1.46
N LEU A 446 9.36 -39.18 1.47
CA LEU A 446 9.47 -40.17 2.55
C LEU A 446 9.90 -39.59 3.91
N VAL A 447 10.89 -38.69 3.97
CA VAL A 447 11.38 -38.12 5.25
C VAL A 447 10.36 -37.14 5.84
N VAL A 448 9.72 -36.33 5.01
CA VAL A 448 8.66 -35.37 5.41
C VAL A 448 7.45 -36.09 6.01
N LYS A 449 7.03 -37.20 5.39
CA LYS A 449 5.97 -38.06 5.91
C LYS A 449 6.37 -38.71 7.24
N ALA A 450 7.58 -39.27 7.32
CA ALA A 450 8.08 -39.91 8.53
C ALA A 450 8.16 -38.92 9.73
N VAL A 451 8.60 -37.67 9.50
CA VAL A 451 8.62 -36.63 10.55
C VAL A 451 7.22 -36.38 11.09
N TYR A 452 6.21 -36.27 10.22
CA TYR A 452 4.86 -36.07 10.69
C TYR A 452 4.35 -37.27 11.48
N ASP A 453 4.45 -38.47 10.93
CA ASP A 453 3.89 -39.67 11.55
C ASP A 453 4.56 -39.95 12.91
N GLN A 454 5.88 -39.82 13.00
CA GLN A 454 6.65 -40.17 14.20
C GLN A 454 6.69 -39.04 15.25
N VAL A 455 6.81 -37.77 14.82
CA VAL A 455 7.11 -36.64 15.72
C VAL A 455 5.90 -35.73 15.95
N VAL A 456 5.18 -35.37 14.89
CA VAL A 456 4.15 -34.32 14.94
C VAL A 456 2.77 -34.89 15.27
N SER A 457 2.35 -35.98 14.63
CA SER A 457 0.98 -36.50 14.68
C SER A 457 0.54 -36.88 16.09
N ASN A 458 1.48 -37.43 16.88
CA ASN A 458 1.29 -37.92 18.25
C ASN A 458 1.08 -36.80 19.29
N LYS A 459 1.28 -35.53 18.93
CA LYS A 459 1.13 -34.41 19.86
C LYS A 459 -0.35 -34.03 20.01
N SER A 460 -0.84 -33.87 21.24
CA SER A 460 -2.23 -33.48 21.49
C SER A 460 -2.46 -31.96 21.36
N ASP A 461 -1.43 -31.15 21.60
CA ASP A 461 -1.52 -29.69 21.52
C ASP A 461 -1.22 -29.18 20.10
N ALA A 462 -2.17 -28.44 19.52
CA ALA A 462 -2.08 -27.93 18.15
C ALA A 462 -0.93 -26.93 17.98
N VAL A 463 -0.65 -26.11 18.98
CA VAL A 463 0.36 -25.06 18.89
C VAL A 463 1.76 -25.67 19.03
N THR A 464 1.94 -26.69 19.87
CA THR A 464 3.15 -27.53 19.91
C THR A 464 3.35 -28.30 18.60
N LYS A 465 2.29 -28.81 17.96
CA LYS A 465 2.39 -29.44 16.62
C LYS A 465 3.01 -28.50 15.60
N LEU A 466 2.52 -27.26 15.56
CA LEU A 466 3.02 -26.23 14.64
C LEU A 466 4.49 -25.88 14.90
N GLN A 467 4.86 -25.76 16.17
CA GLN A 467 6.23 -25.50 16.60
C GLN A 467 7.18 -26.59 16.10
N GLU A 468 6.87 -27.85 16.39
CA GLU A 468 7.66 -29.01 15.98
C GLU A 468 7.73 -29.15 14.46
N ALA A 469 6.62 -28.88 13.76
CA ALA A 469 6.59 -28.89 12.29
C ALA A 469 7.44 -27.79 11.64
N SER A 470 7.94 -26.82 12.41
CA SER A 470 8.82 -25.74 11.93
C SER A 470 10.31 -26.02 12.18
N LEU A 471 10.64 -27.12 12.87
CA LEU A 471 12.00 -27.50 13.20
C LEU A 471 12.64 -28.41 12.13
N PRO A 472 13.96 -28.34 11.94
CA PRO A 472 14.66 -29.22 11.01
C PRO A 472 14.90 -30.61 11.61
N PHE A 473 14.55 -31.65 10.86
CA PHE A 473 14.83 -33.05 11.23
C PHE A 473 15.72 -33.73 10.17
N ALA A 474 16.58 -34.63 10.61
CA ALA A 474 17.44 -35.42 9.74
C ALA A 474 17.33 -36.92 10.05
N SER A 475 17.45 -37.74 9.01
CA SER A 475 17.53 -39.21 9.15
C SER A 475 18.96 -39.61 9.49
N LYS A 476 19.18 -40.23 10.65
CA LYS A 476 20.47 -40.81 11.03
C LYS A 476 20.77 -42.10 10.28
N ARG A 477 19.74 -42.93 10.06
CA ARG A 477 19.81 -44.22 9.37
C ARG A 477 18.43 -44.65 8.88
N VAL A 478 18.39 -45.48 7.86
CA VAL A 478 17.19 -46.22 7.45
C VAL A 478 17.21 -47.57 8.17
N LEU A 479 16.17 -47.86 8.94
CA LEU A 479 15.98 -49.12 9.65
C LEU A 479 15.63 -50.23 8.66
N GLN A 480 15.79 -51.49 9.08
CA GLN A 480 15.57 -52.66 8.21
C GLN A 480 14.12 -52.81 7.73
N ASN A 481 13.16 -52.16 8.40
CA ASN A 481 11.75 -52.08 8.04
C ASN A 481 11.41 -50.86 7.17
N GLU A 482 12.42 -50.20 6.57
CA GLU A 482 12.30 -48.97 5.77
C GLU A 482 11.84 -47.73 6.57
N GLU A 483 11.73 -47.82 7.90
CA GLU A 483 11.49 -46.66 8.75
C GLU A 483 12.76 -45.80 8.89
N HIS A 484 12.60 -44.49 8.99
CA HIS A 484 13.69 -43.57 9.21
C HIS A 484 13.90 -43.33 10.71
N ASP A 485 15.12 -43.47 11.20
CA ASP A 485 15.49 -43.06 12.55
C ASP A 485 15.77 -41.55 12.53
N LEU A 486 14.78 -40.75 12.93
CA LEU A 486 14.79 -39.30 12.83
C LEU A 486 15.28 -38.64 14.11
N GLU A 487 16.14 -37.62 13.96
CA GLU A 487 16.52 -36.75 15.07
C GLU A 487 16.32 -35.27 14.75
N LEU A 488 16.08 -34.48 15.80
CA LEU A 488 16.11 -33.03 15.71
C LEU A 488 17.51 -32.60 15.30
N ALA A 489 17.61 -31.99 14.11
CA ALA A 489 18.87 -31.56 13.53
C ALA A 489 19.21 -30.09 13.87
N ALA A 490 18.45 -29.47 14.77
CA ALA A 490 18.70 -28.12 15.26
C ALA A 490 19.87 -28.11 16.27
N LYS A 491 20.88 -27.29 16.00
CA LYS A 491 21.98 -27.00 16.92
C LYS A 491 21.46 -26.10 18.04
N SER A 492 22.01 -26.29 19.24
CA SER A 492 21.54 -25.59 20.45
C SER A 492 21.38 -24.07 20.31
N PRO A 493 22.32 -23.30 19.72
CA PRO A 493 22.13 -21.86 19.56
C PRO A 493 20.97 -21.47 18.63
N ALA A 494 20.84 -22.16 17.50
CA ALA A 494 19.74 -21.93 16.55
C ALA A 494 18.39 -22.32 17.15
N PHE A 495 18.36 -23.45 17.86
CA PHE A 495 17.16 -23.90 18.56
C PHE A 495 16.71 -22.90 19.64
N SER A 496 17.64 -22.38 20.45
CA SER A 496 17.33 -21.34 21.44
C SER A 496 16.74 -20.11 20.76
N GLN A 497 17.36 -19.63 19.68
CA GLN A 497 16.87 -18.46 18.96
C GLN A 497 15.45 -18.66 18.40
N PHE A 498 15.16 -19.85 17.88
CA PHE A 498 13.82 -20.22 17.44
C PHE A 498 12.82 -20.20 18.61
N GLU A 499 13.12 -20.92 19.70
CA GLU A 499 12.25 -21.06 20.86
C GLU A 499 11.93 -19.71 21.52
N ASP A 500 12.95 -18.87 21.70
CA ASP A 500 12.82 -17.56 22.30
C ASP A 500 11.91 -16.65 21.44
N THR A 501 12.12 -16.67 20.12
CA THR A 501 11.33 -15.87 19.19
C THR A 501 9.90 -16.38 19.09
N TRP A 502 9.71 -17.69 18.98
CA TRP A 502 8.40 -18.34 18.95
C TRP A 502 7.58 -17.99 20.19
N SER A 503 8.17 -18.18 21.37
CA SER A 503 7.48 -17.95 22.64
C SER A 503 7.11 -16.48 22.78
N TRP A 504 8.06 -15.58 22.51
CA TRP A 504 7.82 -14.15 22.56
C TRP A 504 6.70 -13.71 21.60
N THR A 505 6.78 -14.10 20.33
CA THR A 505 5.80 -13.71 19.32
C THR A 505 4.41 -14.28 19.64
N LYS A 506 4.32 -15.54 20.04
CA LYS A 506 3.05 -16.18 20.42
C LYS A 506 2.35 -15.43 21.57
N GLU A 507 3.11 -14.96 22.55
CA GLU A 507 2.58 -14.23 23.71
C GLU A 507 2.21 -12.77 23.41
N HIS A 508 2.91 -12.12 22.48
CA HIS A 508 2.81 -10.67 22.26
C HIS A 508 1.99 -10.28 21.04
N ALA A 509 1.77 -11.20 20.09
CA ALA A 509 0.94 -10.95 18.92
C ALA A 509 -0.53 -10.77 19.32
N LYS A 510 -1.15 -9.67 18.86
CA LYS A 510 -2.55 -9.34 19.16
C LYS A 510 -3.42 -9.26 17.90
N PRO A 511 -3.75 -10.42 17.28
CA PRO A 511 -4.46 -10.49 16.01
C PRO A 511 -5.92 -10.03 16.07
#